data_AF-A0A947MUF3-F1
#
_entry.id   AF-A0A947MUF3-F1
#
_cell.length_a   1.000
_cell.length_b   1.000
_cell.length_c   1.000
_cell.angle_alpha   90.00
_cell.angle_beta   90.00
_cell.angle_gamma   90.00
#
_symmetry.space_group_name_H-M   'P 1'
#
loop_
_entity.id
_entity.type
_entity.pdbx_description
1 polymer ?
#
loop_
_entity_poly.entity_id
_entity_poly.type
_entity_poly.pdbx_seq_one_letter_code
_entity_poly.pdbx_strand_id
1 'polypeptide(L)'
;FDKTFDSFWFNPNPNWGAFDPNADDDPSLDRDDIDGWGPENLNLNVPEDGATYHIGVHYWNDWGLGETLATVRVYIYGELNAEVKDIPLQERDFWYVGTIPWAAGTGTTQLLTKDGGQVITPGYLNPAFVPPIDAL
;
A
#
# COMPACT_ATOMS: atom_id res chain seq x y z
N PHE A 1 8.71 4.72 -1.18
CA PHE A 1 7.53 5.04 -1.98
C PHE A 1 7.99 5.84 -3.17
N ASP A 2 8.03 5.17 -4.30
CA ASP A 2 8.56 5.62 -5.59
C ASP A 2 7.42 5.64 -6.60
N LYS A 3 7.15 6.78 -7.24
CA LYS A 3 6.03 6.90 -8.20
C LYS A 3 6.07 5.86 -9.32
N THR A 4 7.26 5.48 -9.76
CA THR A 4 7.48 4.60 -10.90
C THR A 4 7.08 3.17 -10.57
N PHE A 5 7.39 2.74 -9.35
CA PHE A 5 7.25 1.36 -8.91
C PHE A 5 6.09 1.17 -7.93
N ASP A 6 5.62 2.16 -7.19
CA ASP A 6 4.48 1.96 -6.32
C ASP A 6 3.24 1.58 -7.17
N SER A 7 2.55 0.51 -6.79
CA SER A 7 1.24 0.14 -7.34
C SER A 7 0.13 0.75 -6.48
N PHE A 8 -0.64 1.67 -7.07
CA PHE A 8 -1.70 2.45 -6.41
C PHE A 8 -2.61 3.10 -7.46
N TRP A 9 -3.64 3.87 -7.05
CA TRP A 9 -4.67 4.43 -7.94
C TRP A 9 -4.14 5.15 -9.20
N PHE A 10 -2.98 5.82 -9.13
CA PHE A 10 -2.39 6.53 -10.28
C PHE A 10 -1.54 5.62 -11.18
N ASN A 11 -1.02 4.53 -10.62
CA ASN A 11 -0.12 3.60 -11.29
C ASN A 11 -0.54 2.17 -10.92
N PRO A 12 -1.66 1.66 -11.44
CA PRO A 12 -2.26 0.43 -10.93
C PRO A 12 -1.45 -0.83 -11.28
N ASN A 13 -0.67 -0.80 -12.36
CA ASN A 13 0.09 -1.94 -12.88
C ASN A 13 1.52 -1.52 -13.29
N PRO A 14 2.39 -1.12 -12.35
CA PRO A 14 3.79 -0.84 -12.67
C PRO A 14 4.51 -2.12 -13.09
N ASN A 15 5.50 -1.96 -13.98
CA ASN A 15 6.38 -3.07 -14.31
C ASN A 15 7.51 -3.18 -13.26
N TRP A 16 7.57 -4.30 -12.55
CA TRP A 16 8.58 -4.62 -11.53
C TRP A 16 9.63 -5.60 -12.03
N GLY A 17 9.23 -6.50 -12.93
CA GLY A 17 10.06 -7.63 -13.34
C GLY A 17 10.36 -7.65 -14.84
N ALA A 18 9.93 -8.74 -15.49
CA ALA A 18 10.22 -8.98 -16.88
C ALA A 18 9.40 -8.06 -17.80
N PHE A 19 9.98 -7.71 -18.95
CA PHE A 19 9.22 -7.12 -20.07
C PHE A 19 8.32 -8.15 -20.78
N ASP A 20 8.38 -9.43 -20.40
CA ASP A 20 7.48 -10.45 -20.92
C ASP A 20 6.12 -10.31 -20.23
N PRO A 21 5.05 -9.89 -20.94
CA PRO A 21 3.74 -9.68 -20.35
C PRO A 21 3.08 -10.97 -19.83
N ASN A 22 3.67 -12.14 -20.07
CA ASN A 22 3.19 -13.43 -19.58
C ASN A 22 3.90 -13.89 -18.30
N ALA A 23 4.84 -13.12 -17.76
CA ALA A 23 5.60 -13.48 -16.57
C ALA A 23 4.78 -13.37 -15.27
N ASP A 24 3.73 -12.55 -15.24
CA ASP A 24 2.82 -12.37 -14.09
C ASP A 24 3.55 -11.94 -12.80
N ASP A 25 4.67 -11.23 -12.96
CA ASP A 25 5.58 -10.74 -11.91
C ASP A 25 5.41 -9.23 -11.61
N ASP A 26 4.39 -8.61 -12.21
CA ASP A 26 4.00 -7.22 -11.97
C ASP A 26 2.84 -7.16 -10.96
N PRO A 27 2.83 -6.22 -10.00
CA PRO A 27 1.72 -6.06 -9.09
C PRO A 27 0.51 -5.41 -9.78
N SER A 28 -0.68 -5.63 -9.23
CA SER A 28 -1.92 -5.05 -9.73
C SER A 28 -2.80 -4.52 -8.60
N LEU A 29 -3.33 -3.30 -8.78
CA LEU A 29 -4.47 -2.81 -8.00
C LEU A 29 -5.76 -3.31 -8.68
N ASP A 30 -6.32 -4.40 -8.16
CA ASP A 30 -7.43 -5.13 -8.79
C ASP A 30 -8.81 -4.61 -8.40
N ARG A 31 -8.90 -3.92 -7.26
CA ARG A 31 -10.11 -3.23 -6.81
C ARG A 31 -9.73 -1.86 -6.27
N ASP A 32 -10.12 -0.83 -7.03
CA ASP A 32 -10.12 0.56 -6.60
C ASP A 32 -11.55 0.93 -6.22
N ASP A 33 -11.80 1.13 -4.93
CA ASP A 33 -13.13 1.38 -4.36
C ASP A 33 -13.25 2.85 -3.92
N ILE A 34 -13.56 3.71 -4.90
CA ILE A 34 -13.59 5.17 -4.71
C ILE A 34 -14.81 5.69 -3.94
N ASP A 35 -15.81 4.85 -3.64
CA ASP A 35 -17.05 5.27 -2.97
C ASP A 35 -17.01 5.11 -1.44
N GLY A 36 -15.90 4.57 -0.91
CA GLY A 36 -15.55 4.60 0.51
C GLY A 36 -15.97 3.37 1.33
N TRP A 37 -16.41 2.28 0.69
CA TRP A 37 -16.98 1.12 1.41
C TRP A 37 -16.21 -0.20 1.27
N GLY A 38 -15.21 -0.29 0.40
CA GLY A 38 -14.44 -1.53 0.20
C GLY A 38 -12.95 -1.38 0.48
N PRO A 39 -12.26 -2.49 0.82
CA PRO A 39 -10.81 -2.49 0.86
C PRO A 39 -10.24 -2.31 -0.55
N GLU A 40 -9.23 -1.46 -0.70
CA GLU A 40 -8.33 -1.54 -1.84
C GLU A 40 -7.63 -2.90 -1.82
N ASN A 41 -7.59 -3.58 -2.97
CA ASN A 41 -6.99 -4.91 -3.09
C ASN A 41 -5.87 -4.89 -4.11
N LEU A 42 -4.65 -5.16 -3.65
CA LEU A 42 -3.44 -5.24 -4.46
C LEU A 42 -2.90 -6.66 -4.43
N ASN A 43 -2.55 -7.21 -5.60
CA ASN A 43 -1.95 -8.54 -5.72
C ASN A 43 -0.59 -8.50 -6.42
N LEU A 44 0.23 -9.50 -6.13
CA LEU A 44 1.48 -9.81 -6.81
C LEU A 44 1.59 -11.33 -6.89
N ASN A 45 1.50 -11.89 -8.09
CA ASN A 45 1.40 -13.34 -8.28
C ASN A 45 2.75 -14.03 -8.20
N VAL A 46 3.80 -13.40 -8.75
CA VAL A 46 5.16 -13.95 -8.76
C VAL A 46 6.13 -12.96 -8.08
N PRO A 47 6.27 -13.02 -6.74
CA PRO A 47 7.27 -12.22 -6.06
C PRO A 47 8.70 -12.70 -6.37
N GLU A 48 9.61 -11.75 -6.53
CA GLU A 48 11.04 -11.96 -6.79
C GLU A 48 11.77 -12.41 -5.51
N ASP A 49 12.50 -13.52 -5.61
CA ASP A 49 13.33 -14.03 -4.53
C ASP A 49 14.51 -13.09 -4.24
N GLY A 50 14.67 -12.73 -2.96
CA GLY A 50 15.69 -11.78 -2.50
C GLY A 50 15.22 -10.33 -2.45
N ALA A 51 14.01 -10.02 -2.96
CA ALA A 51 13.43 -8.70 -2.89
C ALA A 51 12.82 -8.41 -1.50
N THR A 52 12.57 -7.13 -1.22
CA THR A 52 11.78 -6.70 -0.06
C THR A 52 10.68 -5.76 -0.52
N TYR A 53 9.45 -6.13 -0.22
CA TYR A 53 8.27 -5.33 -0.55
C TYR A 53 7.92 -4.39 0.59
N HIS A 54 7.52 -3.18 0.25
CA HIS A 54 7.14 -2.15 1.22
C HIS A 54 5.63 -1.93 1.17
N ILE A 55 4.99 -1.88 2.33
CA ILE A 55 3.55 -1.69 2.45
C ILE A 55 3.28 -0.30 3.04
N GLY A 56 2.45 0.49 2.35
CA GLY A 56 2.05 1.81 2.79
C GLY A 56 0.57 2.07 2.56
N VAL A 57 -0.01 2.96 3.36
CA VAL A 57 -1.38 3.45 3.20
C VAL A 57 -1.32 4.97 3.17
N HIS A 58 -1.88 5.59 2.13
CA HIS A 58 -1.99 7.05 2.03
C HIS A 58 -3.46 7.45 2.12
N TYR A 59 -3.86 8.11 3.22
CA TYR A 59 -5.20 8.67 3.29
C TYR A 59 -5.23 9.99 2.51
N TRP A 60 -5.49 9.91 1.21
CA TRP A 60 -5.26 11.00 0.27
C TRP A 60 -6.14 12.24 0.48
N ASN A 61 -7.43 12.05 0.67
CA ASN A 61 -8.43 13.10 0.83
C ASN A 61 -9.61 12.56 1.64
N ASP A 62 -10.13 13.36 2.56
CA ASP A 62 -11.23 12.97 3.46
C ASP A 62 -12.62 13.42 2.96
N TRP A 63 -12.67 14.23 1.91
CA TRP A 63 -13.88 14.89 1.39
C TRP A 63 -14.72 15.59 2.47
N GLY A 64 -14.05 16.09 3.52
CA GLY A 64 -14.68 16.73 4.67
C GLY A 64 -15.32 15.76 5.68
N LEU A 65 -15.10 14.45 5.55
CA LEU A 65 -15.58 13.43 6.50
C LEU A 65 -14.66 13.27 7.72
N GLY A 66 -13.42 13.75 7.65
CA GLY A 66 -12.46 13.73 8.76
C GLY A 66 -11.74 12.40 8.94
N GLU A 67 -11.41 12.07 10.20
CA GLU A 67 -10.63 10.88 10.56
C GLU A 67 -11.27 9.57 10.09
N THR A 68 -10.44 8.64 9.63
CA THR A 68 -10.84 7.26 9.31
C THR A 68 -10.05 6.24 10.13
N LEU A 69 -10.60 5.02 10.25
CA LEU A 69 -9.95 3.89 10.90
C LEU A 69 -9.49 2.87 9.84
N ALA A 70 -8.21 2.91 9.51
CA ALA A 70 -7.62 2.03 8.52
C ALA A 70 -7.31 0.63 9.08
N THR A 71 -7.50 -0.40 8.25
CA THR A 71 -7.10 -1.78 8.52
C THR A 71 -6.30 -2.31 7.34
N VAL A 72 -5.16 -2.95 7.62
CA VAL A 72 -4.35 -3.66 6.63
C VAL A 72 -4.32 -5.14 6.97
N ARG A 73 -4.57 -5.97 5.96
CA ARG A 73 -4.38 -7.41 6.00
C ARG A 73 -3.42 -7.82 4.90
N VAL A 74 -2.43 -8.63 5.25
CA VAL A 74 -1.48 -9.21 4.30
C VAL A 74 -1.73 -10.70 4.24
N TYR A 75 -1.94 -11.22 3.02
CA TYR A 75 -2.11 -12.64 2.76
C TYR A 75 -0.94 -13.16 1.93
N ILE A 76 -0.44 -14.35 2.26
CA ILE A 76 0.57 -15.06 1.48
C ILE A 76 0.00 -16.44 1.15
N TYR A 77 -0.10 -16.75 -0.14
CA TYR A 77 -0.77 -17.97 -0.63
C TYR A 77 -2.20 -18.17 -0.10
N GLY A 78 -2.93 -17.06 0.11
CA GLY A 78 -4.30 -17.05 0.64
C GLY A 78 -4.41 -17.15 2.16
N GLU A 79 -3.31 -17.38 2.88
CA GLU A 79 -3.28 -17.46 4.34
C GLU A 79 -2.95 -16.11 4.97
N LEU A 80 -3.63 -15.74 6.07
CA LEU A 80 -3.39 -14.48 6.75
C LEU A 80 -1.98 -14.46 7.37
N ASN A 81 -1.12 -13.57 6.89
CA ASN A 81 0.25 -13.43 7.36
C ASN A 81 0.40 -12.31 8.41
N ALA A 82 -0.32 -11.21 8.24
CA ALA A 82 -0.39 -10.13 9.22
C ALA A 82 -1.70 -9.35 9.14
N GLU A 83 -2.10 -8.76 10.27
CA GLU A 83 -3.26 -7.89 10.36
C GLU A 83 -2.98 -6.76 11.37
N VAL A 84 -3.24 -5.52 10.97
CA VAL A 84 -3.22 -4.34 11.83
C VAL A 84 -4.51 -3.57 11.60
N LYS A 85 -5.25 -3.25 12.67
CA LYS A 85 -6.60 -2.70 12.62
C LYS A 85 -6.69 -1.37 13.33
N ASP A 86 -7.77 -0.65 13.03
CA ASP A 86 -8.23 0.50 13.78
C ASP A 86 -7.14 1.57 13.93
N ILE A 87 -6.33 1.75 12.89
CA ILE A 87 -5.29 2.79 12.86
C ILE A 87 -5.95 4.10 12.45
N PRO A 88 -6.00 5.11 13.34
CA PRO A 88 -6.57 6.40 13.00
C PRO A 88 -5.66 7.11 12.02
N LEU A 89 -6.23 7.56 10.90
CA LEU A 89 -5.55 8.38 9.90
C LEU A 89 -6.36 9.65 9.65
N GLN A 90 -5.65 10.76 9.54
CA GLN A 90 -6.17 12.06 9.11
C GLN A 90 -5.89 12.29 7.63
N GLU A 91 -6.58 13.26 7.03
CA GLU A 91 -6.32 13.68 5.66
C GLU A 91 -4.81 13.91 5.44
N ARG A 92 -4.27 13.32 4.38
CA ARG A 92 -2.86 13.30 3.97
C ARG A 92 -1.91 12.56 4.90
N ASP A 93 -2.38 11.79 5.87
CA ASP A 93 -1.49 10.89 6.59
C ASP A 93 -0.96 9.78 5.68
N PHE A 94 0.33 9.52 5.79
CA PHE A 94 0.96 8.36 5.18
C PHE A 94 1.46 7.39 6.25
N TRP A 95 0.86 6.21 6.30
CA TRP A 95 1.24 5.14 7.21
C TRP A 95 2.15 4.15 6.52
N TYR A 96 3.39 4.03 7.00
CA TYR A 96 4.32 3.00 6.60
C TYR A 96 4.11 1.76 7.48
N VAL A 97 3.31 0.82 6.96
CA VAL A 97 2.81 -0.35 7.69
C VAL A 97 3.92 -1.33 8.03
N GLY A 98 4.77 -1.66 7.05
CA GLY A 98 5.62 -2.83 7.16
C GLY A 98 6.40 -3.16 5.91
N THR A 99 7.20 -4.21 6.01
CA THR A 99 7.89 -4.82 4.86
C THR A 99 7.61 -6.32 4.77
N ILE A 100 7.78 -6.88 3.58
CA ILE A 100 7.79 -8.33 3.35
C ILE A 100 9.12 -8.66 2.66
N PRO A 101 10.18 -9.02 3.39
CA PRO A 101 11.33 -9.66 2.78
C PRO A 101 10.89 -11.00 2.20
N TRP A 102 11.15 -11.21 0.91
CA TRP A 102 10.77 -12.41 0.18
C TRP A 102 12.01 -13.25 -0.13
N ALA A 103 11.99 -14.50 0.27
CA ALA A 103 13.10 -15.42 0.05
C ALA A 103 12.63 -16.86 0.03
N ALA A 104 13.21 -17.65 -0.88
CA ALA A 104 12.91 -19.06 -1.05
C ALA A 104 11.42 -19.34 -1.26
N GLY A 105 10.76 -18.49 -2.08
CA GLY A 105 9.34 -18.63 -2.41
C GLY A 105 8.39 -18.37 -1.24
N THR A 106 8.79 -17.56 -0.25
CA THR A 106 7.89 -17.16 0.84
C THR A 106 8.31 -15.84 1.45
N GLY A 107 7.41 -15.25 2.25
CA GLY A 107 7.64 -14.01 2.96
C GLY A 107 7.08 -14.06 4.38
N THR A 108 7.61 -13.21 5.25
CA THR A 108 7.02 -12.95 6.56
C THR A 108 6.92 -11.45 6.74
N THR A 109 5.70 -10.95 6.92
CA THR A 109 5.43 -9.53 7.12
C THR A 109 6.09 -9.07 8.41
N GLN A 110 6.87 -8.01 8.30
CA GLN A 110 7.51 -7.30 9.40
C GLN A 110 6.78 -5.98 9.57
N LEU A 111 5.96 -5.89 10.61
CA LEU A 111 5.24 -4.66 10.94
C LEU A 111 6.21 -3.62 11.50
N LEU A 112 6.18 -2.40 10.97
CA LEU A 112 7.02 -1.31 11.42
C LEU A 112 6.36 -0.59 12.60
N THR A 113 7.15 -0.37 13.65
CA THR A 113 6.77 0.52 14.76
C THR A 113 7.94 1.43 15.09
N LYS A 114 7.64 2.61 15.61
CA LYS A 114 8.62 3.58 16.10
C LYS A 114 8.16 4.11 17.45
N ASP A 115 9.04 4.04 18.45
CA ASP A 115 8.76 4.49 19.82
C ASP A 115 7.48 3.87 20.43
N GLY A 116 7.16 2.63 20.02
CA GLY A 116 5.96 1.91 20.45
C GLY A 116 4.67 2.24 19.69
N GLY A 117 4.72 3.14 18.69
CA GLY A 117 3.58 3.52 17.85
C GLY A 117 3.74 3.14 16.37
N GLN A 118 2.67 3.34 15.60
CA GLN A 118 2.69 3.19 14.14
C GLN A 118 3.56 4.29 13.49
N VAL A 119 4.17 3.96 12.36
CA VAL A 119 5.00 4.91 11.60
C VAL A 119 4.11 5.72 10.66
N ILE A 120 3.56 6.83 11.16
CA ILE A 120 2.71 7.75 10.39
C ILE A 120 3.48 9.04 10.10
N THR A 121 3.46 9.47 8.85
CA THR A 121 3.96 10.77 8.39
C THR A 121 2.78 11.68 8.10
N PRO A 122 2.50 12.69 8.95
CA PRO A 122 1.37 13.58 8.75
C PRO A 122 1.57 14.54 7.59
N GLY A 123 0.48 14.90 6.91
CA GLY A 123 0.50 15.89 5.82
C GLY A 123 1.43 15.48 4.66
N TYR A 124 1.57 14.18 4.43
CA TYR A 124 2.42 13.62 3.40
C TYR A 124 1.94 14.04 2.01
N LEU A 125 2.88 14.59 1.24
CA LEU A 125 2.70 14.98 -0.14
C LEU A 125 3.83 14.38 -0.96
N ASN A 126 3.50 13.64 -2.01
CA ASN A 126 4.47 13.28 -3.01
C ASN A 126 4.48 14.36 -4.10
N PRO A 127 5.60 15.04 -4.38
CA PRO A 127 5.62 16.08 -5.42
C PRO A 127 5.24 15.57 -6.82
N ALA A 128 5.28 14.25 -7.02
CA ALA A 128 4.97 13.62 -8.30
C ALA A 128 3.47 13.32 -8.48
N PHE A 129 2.65 13.45 -7.43
CA PHE A 129 1.19 13.40 -7.45
C PHE A 129 0.68 14.27 -6.29
N VAL A 130 0.07 15.41 -6.63
CA VAL A 130 -0.40 16.43 -5.66
C VAL A 130 -1.95 16.43 -5.64
N PRO A 131 -2.61 16.57 -4.48
CA PRO A 131 -4.06 16.70 -4.41
C PRO A 131 -4.57 17.85 -5.30
N PRO A 132 -5.77 17.74 -5.90
CA PRO A 132 -6.40 18.85 -6.59
C PRO A 132 -6.49 20.06 -5.65
N ILE A 133 -6.08 21.24 -6.15
CA ILE A 133 -6.05 22.49 -5.36
C ILE A 133 -7.47 23.00 -5.02
N ASP A 134 -8.51 22.49 -5.71
CA ASP A 134 -9.85 23.10 -5.73
C ASP A 134 -10.96 22.26 -5.03
N ALA A 135 -10.63 21.44 -4.03
CA ALA A 135 -11.63 20.71 -3.24
C ALA A 135 -11.91 21.35 -1.85
N LEU A 136 -12.00 22.69 -1.81
CA LEU A 136 -12.50 23.47 -0.66
C LEU A 136 -13.91 24.01 -0.93
#